data_AF-A0A2A9EQL2-F1
#
_entry.id   AF-A0A2A9EQL2-F1
#
_cell.length_a   1.000
_cell.length_b   1.000
_cell.length_c   1.000
_cell.angle_alpha   90.00
_cell.angle_beta   90.00
_cell.angle_gamma   90.00
#
_symmetry.space_group_name_H-M   'P 1'
#
loop_
_entity.id
_entity.type
_entity.pdbx_description
1 polymer ?
#
loop_
_entity_poly.entity_id
_entity_poly.type
_entity_poly.pdbx_seq_one_letter_code
_entity_poly.pdbx_strand_id
1 'polypeptide(L)'
;MSSWADGPFLGFDTETTGVDVTSDRIVTAALVRRDAGATTVRTWLVDPGVDIPAGVTAIHGITTEHARAHGRGPAEALEEIAAEIATAQAAGVPLVAYNAGFDLALLEHELARHGLAGLEERLPGGVRLVLDPLVLDRHVDGPRKGPRKLVDLCELYEVPTGDLHTAEVDVVATLDLLARMAARHPQLTAATPAQLHATQVRAQEDWARSYNRWRARRGLPWPGADHGWPLPARPGPATRLARRVSWHVNRVLGLPRRLARRRRQREE
;
A
#
# COMPACT_ATOMS: atom_id res chain seq x y z
N MET A 1 9.70 14.32 -28.30
CA MET A 1 9.25 12.92 -28.06
C MET A 1 8.56 12.93 -26.71
N SER A 2 7.33 12.39 -26.61
CA SER A 2 6.63 12.30 -25.32
C SER A 2 7.40 11.34 -24.42
N SER A 3 7.71 11.76 -23.20
CA SER A 3 8.27 10.89 -22.18
C SER A 3 7.15 10.03 -21.59
N TRP A 4 7.46 8.85 -21.05
CA TRP A 4 6.47 8.11 -20.25
C TRP A 4 6.01 8.95 -19.03
N ALA A 5 6.84 9.90 -18.59
CA ALA A 5 6.56 10.82 -17.49
C ALA A 5 5.39 11.77 -17.77
N ASP A 6 4.95 11.90 -19.02
CA ASP A 6 3.81 12.74 -19.42
C ASP A 6 2.46 11.98 -19.30
N GLY A 7 2.49 10.71 -18.89
CA GLY A 7 1.33 9.83 -18.80
C GLY A 7 1.01 9.09 -20.10
N PRO A 8 -0.13 8.39 -20.17
CA PRO A 8 -1.19 8.38 -19.16
C PRO A 8 -0.81 7.64 -17.87
N PHE A 9 -1.41 8.02 -16.75
CA PHE A 9 -1.30 7.34 -15.45
C PHE A 9 -2.67 7.12 -14.81
N LEU A 10 -2.78 6.06 -14.00
CA LEU A 10 -3.84 5.91 -13.01
C LEU A 10 -3.21 5.96 -11.62
N GLY A 11 -3.47 7.02 -10.87
CA GLY A 11 -3.07 7.14 -9.49
C GLY A 11 -4.06 6.45 -8.55
N PHE A 12 -3.60 5.86 -7.45
CA PHE A 12 -4.41 5.14 -6.47
C PHE A 12 -3.92 5.36 -5.04
N ASP A 13 -4.86 5.57 -4.12
CA ASP A 13 -4.62 5.70 -2.67
C ASP A 13 -5.89 5.31 -1.88
N THR A 14 -5.70 4.88 -0.63
CA THR A 14 -6.79 4.53 0.28
C THR A 14 -6.63 5.16 1.66
N GLU A 15 -7.76 5.58 2.24
CA GLU A 15 -7.87 5.82 3.68
C GLU A 15 -8.56 4.62 4.33
N THR A 16 -8.11 4.26 5.51
CA THR A 16 -8.41 2.93 6.08
C THR A 16 -8.74 3.02 7.56
N THR A 17 -9.21 1.92 8.17
CA THR A 17 -9.41 1.85 9.62
C THR A 17 -8.12 1.64 10.42
N GLY A 18 -6.98 1.45 9.76
CA GLY A 18 -5.71 1.09 10.39
C GLY A 18 -4.67 0.56 9.39
N VAL A 19 -3.59 -0.04 9.89
CA VAL A 19 -2.40 -0.42 9.09
C VAL A 19 -2.22 -1.93 8.89
N ASP A 20 -3.09 -2.78 9.45
CA ASP A 20 -3.06 -4.22 9.24
C ASP A 20 -3.89 -4.58 8.00
N VAL A 21 -3.20 -4.78 6.87
CA VAL A 21 -3.80 -5.16 5.58
C VAL A 21 -4.69 -6.41 5.64
N THR A 22 -4.54 -7.26 6.67
CA THR A 22 -5.33 -8.49 6.81
C THR A 22 -6.62 -8.30 7.61
N SER A 23 -6.74 -7.24 8.42
CA SER A 23 -7.83 -7.07 9.39
C SER A 23 -8.49 -5.70 9.38
N ASP A 24 -7.82 -4.66 8.89
CA ASP A 24 -8.40 -3.33 8.66
C ASP A 24 -9.24 -3.28 7.38
N ARG A 25 -9.94 -2.16 7.17
CA ARG A 25 -10.91 -1.93 6.08
C ARG A 25 -10.63 -0.63 5.36
N ILE A 26 -10.94 -0.57 4.07
CA ILE A 26 -10.98 0.64 3.28
C ILE A 26 -12.19 1.48 3.72
N VAL A 27 -11.93 2.76 4.00
CA VAL A 27 -12.93 3.78 4.34
C VAL A 27 -13.14 4.69 3.13
N THR A 28 -12.07 5.15 2.50
CA THR A 28 -12.14 5.85 1.20
C THR A 28 -11.11 5.32 0.23
N ALA A 29 -11.38 5.45 -1.05
CA ALA A 29 -10.40 5.23 -2.10
C ALA A 29 -10.48 6.36 -3.13
N ALA A 30 -9.37 6.67 -3.76
CA ALA A 30 -9.31 7.58 -4.89
C ALA A 30 -8.60 6.94 -6.08
N LEU A 31 -9.17 7.13 -7.26
CA LEU A 31 -8.52 6.89 -8.54
C LEU A 31 -8.42 8.21 -9.30
N VAL A 32 -7.19 8.60 -9.64
CA VAL A 32 -6.93 9.82 -10.42
C VAL A 32 -6.28 9.43 -11.73
N ARG A 33 -7.04 9.54 -12.82
CA ARG A 33 -6.51 9.34 -14.16
C ARG A 33 -5.91 10.65 -14.65
N ARG A 34 -4.65 10.61 -15.07
CA ARG A 34 -3.95 11.75 -15.66
C ARG A 34 -3.44 11.39 -17.04
N ASP A 35 -4.05 12.00 -18.05
CA ASP A 35 -3.63 11.96 -19.45
C ASP A 35 -2.97 13.31 -19.82
N ALA A 36 -2.34 13.40 -20.99
CA ALA A 36 -1.53 14.56 -21.41
C ALA A 36 -2.24 15.93 -21.41
N GLY A 37 -3.58 15.98 -21.33
CA GLY A 37 -4.35 17.22 -21.28
C GLY A 37 -5.54 17.21 -20.33
N ALA A 38 -5.72 16.14 -19.55
CA ALA A 38 -6.88 15.99 -18.66
C ALA A 38 -6.51 15.23 -17.39
N THR A 39 -7.07 15.66 -16.27
CA THR A 39 -7.07 14.89 -15.02
C THR A 39 -8.52 14.63 -14.64
N THR A 40 -8.89 13.36 -14.46
CA THR A 40 -10.19 12.97 -13.93
C THR A 40 -10.01 12.28 -12.59
N VAL A 41 -10.89 12.60 -11.64
CA VAL A 41 -10.84 12.09 -10.27
C VAL A 41 -12.13 11.31 -10.03
N ARG A 42 -12.00 10.13 -9.47
CA ARG A 42 -13.12 9.34 -8.94
C ARG A 42 -12.78 8.92 -7.51
N THR A 43 -13.72 9.14 -6.60
CA THR A 43 -13.58 8.78 -5.19
C THR A 43 -14.71 7.88 -4.74
N TRP A 44 -14.43 7.09 -3.73
CA TRP A 44 -15.39 6.23 -3.06
C TRP A 44 -15.34 6.52 -1.56
N LEU A 45 -16.50 6.70 -0.95
CA LEU A 45 -16.70 6.53 0.48
C LEU A 45 -17.36 5.16 0.70
N VAL A 46 -16.79 4.37 1.59
CA VAL A 46 -17.20 2.99 1.87
C VAL A 46 -17.64 2.91 3.33
N ASP A 47 -18.75 2.24 3.61
CA ASP A 47 -19.06 1.82 4.98
C ASP A 47 -18.21 0.60 5.31
N PRO A 48 -17.18 0.72 6.18
CA PRO A 48 -16.27 -0.39 6.44
C PRO A 48 -16.92 -1.53 7.25
N GLY A 49 -18.15 -1.36 7.73
CA GLY A 49 -18.87 -2.36 8.54
C GLY A 49 -18.25 -2.59 9.93
N VAL A 50 -17.28 -1.78 10.32
CA VAL A 50 -16.59 -1.78 11.63
C VAL A 50 -16.46 -0.35 12.12
N ASP A 51 -16.08 -0.16 13.38
CA ASP A 51 -15.81 1.19 13.90
C ASP A 51 -14.45 1.69 13.40
N ILE A 52 -14.41 2.96 12.98
CA ILE A 52 -13.19 3.67 12.62
C ILE A 52 -12.58 4.20 13.93
N PRO A 53 -11.33 3.84 14.28
CA PRO A 53 -10.70 4.32 15.50
C PRO A 53 -10.55 5.85 15.52
N ALA A 54 -10.77 6.48 16.67
CA ALA A 54 -10.69 7.94 16.80
C ALA A 54 -9.33 8.53 16.38
N GLY A 55 -8.22 7.81 16.61
CA GLY A 55 -6.90 8.24 16.17
C GLY A 55 -6.72 8.22 14.64
N VAL A 56 -7.50 7.40 13.94
CA VAL A 56 -7.51 7.27 12.48
C VAL A 56 -8.46 8.30 11.88
N THR A 57 -9.64 8.49 12.48
CA THR A 57 -10.52 9.63 12.20
C THR A 57 -9.81 10.98 12.37
N ALA A 58 -8.92 11.13 13.35
CA ALA A 58 -8.17 12.37 13.53
C ALA A 58 -7.15 12.65 12.40
N ILE A 59 -6.79 11.64 11.61
CA ILE A 59 -5.86 11.77 10.48
C ILE A 59 -6.62 12.15 9.20
N HIS A 60 -7.62 11.36 8.81
CA HIS A 60 -8.31 11.52 7.52
C HIS A 60 -9.71 12.17 7.65
N GLY A 61 -10.14 12.52 8.86
CA GLY A 61 -11.37 13.28 9.11
C GLY A 61 -12.70 12.51 8.97
N ILE A 62 -12.69 11.22 8.63
CA ILE A 62 -13.92 10.44 8.42
C ILE A 62 -14.31 9.70 9.70
N THR A 63 -15.51 10.00 10.19
CA THR A 63 -16.10 9.34 11.36
C THR A 63 -16.83 8.06 10.97
N THR A 64 -16.98 7.14 11.92
CA THR A 64 -17.79 5.92 11.74
C THR A 64 -19.22 6.27 11.34
N GLU A 65 -19.80 7.28 11.97
CA GLU A 65 -21.17 7.73 11.69
C GLU A 65 -21.29 8.27 10.26
N HIS A 66 -20.30 9.04 9.79
CA HIS A 66 -20.30 9.58 8.44
C HIS A 66 -20.18 8.46 7.39
N ALA A 67 -19.24 7.53 7.58
CA ALA A 67 -19.03 6.40 6.68
C ALA A 67 -20.26 5.49 6.61
N ARG A 68 -20.92 5.19 7.72
CA ARG A 68 -22.17 4.39 7.73
C ARG A 68 -23.35 5.09 7.07
N ALA A 69 -23.46 6.41 7.25
CA ALA A 69 -24.60 7.16 6.73
C ALA A 69 -24.51 7.45 5.22
N HIS A 70 -23.28 7.62 4.69
CA HIS A 70 -23.06 8.08 3.32
C HIS A 70 -22.22 7.13 2.47
N GLY A 71 -21.56 6.16 3.08
CA GLY A 71 -20.71 5.20 2.41
C GLY A 71 -21.52 4.13 1.67
N ARG A 72 -20.92 3.64 0.58
CA ARG A 72 -21.46 2.53 -0.20
C ARG A 72 -21.11 1.20 0.45
N GLY A 73 -21.84 0.15 0.07
CA GLY A 73 -21.52 -1.21 0.50
C GLY A 73 -20.14 -1.64 -0.01
N PRO A 74 -19.27 -2.26 0.83
CA PRO A 74 -17.91 -2.61 0.44
C PRO A 74 -17.80 -3.40 -0.86
N ALA A 75 -18.62 -4.45 -1.03
CA ALA A 75 -18.51 -5.32 -2.20
C ALA A 75 -18.72 -4.57 -3.53
N GLU A 76 -19.66 -3.63 -3.58
CA GLU A 76 -19.93 -2.83 -4.77
C GLU A 76 -18.78 -1.86 -5.07
N ALA A 77 -18.32 -1.13 -4.06
CA ALA A 77 -17.21 -0.17 -4.22
C ALA A 77 -15.90 -0.87 -4.62
N LEU A 78 -15.56 -1.99 -3.96
CA LEU A 78 -14.34 -2.75 -4.22
C LEU A 78 -14.34 -3.37 -5.62
N GLU A 79 -15.48 -3.87 -6.09
CA GLU A 79 -15.58 -4.39 -7.46
C GLU A 79 -15.30 -3.28 -8.49
N GLU A 80 -15.88 -2.09 -8.30
CA GLU A 80 -15.63 -0.96 -9.20
C GLU A 80 -14.17 -0.50 -9.20
N ILE A 81 -13.57 -0.33 -8.02
CA ILE A 81 -12.17 0.09 -7.87
C ILE A 81 -11.25 -0.91 -8.58
N ALA A 82 -11.43 -2.19 -8.30
CA ALA A 82 -10.55 -3.22 -8.83
C ALA A 82 -10.77 -3.47 -10.33
N ALA A 83 -12.00 -3.32 -10.83
CA ALA A 83 -12.29 -3.37 -12.26
C ALA A 83 -11.66 -2.18 -13.01
N GLU A 84 -11.67 -0.98 -12.42
CA GLU A 84 -11.06 0.21 -13.03
C GLU A 84 -9.53 0.10 -13.07
N ILE A 85 -8.90 -0.36 -11.99
CA ILE A 85 -7.45 -0.66 -11.94
C ILE A 85 -7.09 -1.73 -12.98
N ALA A 86 -7.84 -2.83 -13.03
CA ALA A 86 -7.57 -3.92 -13.97
C ALA A 86 -7.71 -3.47 -15.43
N THR A 87 -8.74 -2.67 -15.73
CA THR A 87 -8.97 -2.11 -17.07
C THR A 87 -7.81 -1.21 -17.50
N ALA A 88 -7.34 -0.33 -16.60
CA ALA A 88 -6.21 0.55 -16.88
C ALA A 88 -4.91 -0.24 -17.13
N GLN A 89 -4.61 -1.22 -16.28
CA GLN A 89 -3.41 -2.05 -16.46
C GLN A 89 -3.47 -2.92 -17.72
N ALA A 90 -4.64 -3.46 -18.07
CA ALA A 90 -4.85 -4.18 -19.32
C ALA A 90 -4.62 -3.29 -20.55
N ALA A 91 -4.95 -2.00 -20.46
CA ALA A 91 -4.67 -0.99 -21.48
C ALA A 91 -3.21 -0.49 -21.46
N GLY A 92 -2.35 -1.01 -20.58
CA GLY A 92 -0.95 -0.60 -20.47
C GLY A 92 -0.72 0.73 -19.74
N VAL A 93 -1.73 1.25 -19.05
CA VAL A 93 -1.61 2.47 -18.22
C VAL A 93 -0.92 2.10 -16.91
N PRO A 94 0.21 2.74 -16.55
CA PRO A 94 0.87 2.50 -15.26
C PRO A 94 -0.02 2.91 -14.08
N LEU A 95 -0.03 2.05 -13.06
CA LEU A 95 -0.64 2.35 -11.77
C LEU A 95 0.39 3.05 -10.89
N VAL A 96 0.03 4.20 -10.32
CA VAL A 96 0.91 5.00 -9.46
C VAL A 96 0.32 5.06 -8.05
N ALA A 97 1.08 4.65 -7.05
CA ALA A 97 0.64 4.72 -5.65
C ALA A 97 1.87 4.91 -4.75
N TYR A 98 1.73 5.70 -3.68
CA TYR A 98 2.82 5.93 -2.73
C TYR A 98 2.82 4.83 -1.68
N ASN A 99 3.92 4.08 -1.55
CA ASN A 99 3.93 2.85 -0.73
C ASN A 99 2.89 1.82 -1.23
N ALA A 100 2.82 1.64 -2.56
CA ALA A 100 1.81 0.87 -3.28
C ALA A 100 1.54 -0.54 -2.73
N GLY A 101 2.54 -1.16 -2.09
CA GLY A 101 2.37 -2.48 -1.48
C GLY A 101 1.33 -2.52 -0.36
N PHE A 102 1.08 -1.40 0.32
CA PHE A 102 0.06 -1.30 1.35
C PHE A 102 -1.35 -1.34 0.74
N ASP A 103 -1.67 -0.36 -0.11
CA ASP A 103 -3.00 -0.21 -0.71
C ASP A 103 -3.40 -1.43 -1.54
N LEU A 104 -2.46 -1.98 -2.32
CA LEU A 104 -2.71 -3.16 -3.14
C LEU A 104 -2.94 -4.41 -2.28
N ALA A 105 -2.17 -4.61 -1.21
CA ALA A 105 -2.38 -5.74 -0.31
C ALA A 105 -3.70 -5.64 0.46
N LEU A 106 -4.05 -4.42 0.92
CA LEU A 106 -5.33 -4.17 1.58
C LEU A 106 -6.49 -4.45 0.63
N LEU A 107 -6.43 -3.92 -0.60
CA LEU A 107 -7.46 -4.16 -1.63
C LEU A 107 -7.62 -5.66 -1.93
N GLU A 108 -6.53 -6.41 -2.10
CA GLU A 108 -6.57 -7.87 -2.30
C GLU A 108 -7.25 -8.60 -1.13
N HIS A 109 -6.89 -8.25 0.10
CA HIS A 109 -7.48 -8.84 1.29
C HIS A 109 -8.95 -8.51 1.45
N GLU A 110 -9.37 -7.30 1.07
CA GLU A 110 -10.75 -6.87 1.17
C GLU A 110 -11.62 -7.46 0.07
N LEU A 111 -11.13 -7.53 -1.17
CA LEU A 111 -11.77 -8.27 -2.26
C LEU A 111 -12.02 -9.73 -1.86
N ALA A 112 -10.99 -10.41 -1.33
CA ALA A 112 -11.11 -11.78 -0.88
C ALA A 112 -12.11 -11.94 0.28
N ARG A 113 -12.19 -10.96 1.19
CA ARG A 113 -13.15 -10.94 2.29
C ARG A 113 -14.60 -10.89 1.80
N HIS A 114 -14.84 -10.22 0.69
CA HIS A 114 -16.15 -10.09 0.06
C HIS A 114 -16.41 -11.15 -1.02
N GLY A 115 -15.52 -12.13 -1.19
CA GLY A 115 -15.68 -13.19 -2.20
C GLY A 115 -15.55 -12.69 -3.64
N LEU A 116 -14.91 -11.55 -3.84
CA LEU A 116 -14.64 -10.96 -5.14
C LEU A 116 -13.30 -11.48 -5.68
N ALA A 117 -13.15 -11.48 -7.01
CA ALA A 117 -11.87 -11.79 -7.63
C ALA A 117 -10.81 -10.79 -7.14
N GLY A 118 -9.55 -11.23 -6.98
CA GLY A 118 -8.40 -10.33 -6.77
C GLY A 118 -7.97 -9.60 -8.04
N LEU A 119 -7.06 -8.64 -7.94
CA LEU A 119 -6.38 -8.06 -9.10
C LEU A 119 -5.55 -9.12 -9.83
N GLU A 120 -4.87 -10.02 -9.10
CA GLU A 120 -4.14 -11.15 -9.70
C GLU A 120 -5.03 -12.05 -10.57
N GLU A 121 -6.29 -12.22 -10.16
CA GLU A 121 -7.27 -13.05 -10.88
C GLU A 121 -7.86 -12.29 -12.09
N ARG A 122 -8.00 -10.96 -11.99
CA ARG A 122 -8.46 -10.10 -13.09
C ARG A 122 -7.39 -9.85 -14.16
N LEU A 123 -6.10 -10.00 -13.84
CA LEU A 123 -4.99 -9.64 -14.71
C LEU A 123 -4.14 -10.87 -15.10
N PRO A 124 -4.33 -11.44 -16.29
CA PRO A 124 -3.48 -12.50 -16.81
C PRO A 124 -2.01 -12.03 -16.87
N GLY A 125 -1.16 -12.60 -16.02
CA GLY A 125 0.24 -12.19 -15.86
C GLY A 125 0.54 -11.39 -14.59
N GLY A 126 -0.46 -11.15 -13.73
CA GLY A 126 -0.31 -10.48 -12.44
C GLY A 126 -0.29 -8.96 -12.53
N VAL A 127 -0.30 -8.31 -11.36
CA VAL A 127 -0.20 -6.85 -11.23
C VAL A 127 1.17 -6.39 -11.73
N ARG A 128 1.17 -5.51 -12.73
CA ARG A 128 2.37 -5.04 -13.45
C ARG A 128 2.27 -3.54 -13.74
N LEU A 129 3.37 -2.92 -14.17
CA LEU A 129 3.39 -1.47 -14.48
C LEU A 129 3.04 -0.58 -13.27
N VAL A 130 3.39 -1.03 -12.06
CA VAL A 130 3.29 -0.20 -10.85
C VAL A 130 4.51 0.71 -10.74
N LEU A 131 4.29 2.01 -10.50
CA LEU A 131 5.30 3.01 -10.19
C LEU A 131 5.03 3.56 -8.78
N ASP A 132 5.98 3.37 -7.87
CA ASP A 132 5.90 3.77 -6.47
C ASP A 132 7.02 4.77 -6.16
N PRO A 133 6.70 6.07 -6.04
CA PRO A 133 7.69 7.11 -5.74
C PRO A 133 8.55 6.81 -4.50
N LEU A 134 8.03 6.12 -3.49
CA LEU A 134 8.81 5.75 -2.29
C LEU A 134 9.89 4.71 -2.62
N VAL A 135 9.59 3.74 -3.49
CA VAL A 135 10.56 2.73 -3.92
C VAL A 135 11.57 3.35 -4.87
N LEU A 136 11.10 4.17 -5.81
CA LEU A 136 11.95 4.87 -6.76
C LEU A 136 12.93 5.83 -6.06
N ASP A 137 12.49 6.60 -5.05
CA ASP A 137 13.34 7.52 -4.27
C ASP A 137 14.46 6.74 -3.59
N ARG A 138 14.12 5.66 -2.88
CA ARG A 138 15.12 4.80 -2.23
C ARG A 138 16.10 4.18 -3.23
N HIS A 139 15.65 3.88 -4.44
CA HIS A 139 16.50 3.32 -5.49
C HIS A 139 17.47 4.35 -6.06
N VAL A 140 17.01 5.56 -6.37
CA VAL A 140 17.84 6.60 -7.03
C VAL A 140 18.68 7.43 -6.06
N ASP A 141 18.20 7.65 -4.84
CA ASP A 141 18.84 8.49 -3.82
C ASP A 141 19.58 7.68 -2.73
N GLY A 142 19.59 6.34 -2.86
CA GLY A 142 20.36 5.45 -1.99
C GLY A 142 20.08 5.62 -0.48
N PRO A 143 21.02 5.23 0.40
CA PRO A 143 20.85 5.32 1.85
C PRO A 143 20.98 6.77 2.38
N ARG A 144 19.98 7.61 2.13
CA ARG A 144 19.82 8.93 2.76
C ARG A 144 19.17 8.85 4.15
N LYS A 145 19.70 9.64 5.10
CA LYS A 145 19.09 9.90 6.41
C LYS A 145 17.91 10.86 6.26
N GLY A 146 16.86 10.62 7.04
CA GLY A 146 15.67 11.47 7.05
C GLY A 146 14.41 10.69 6.70
N PRO A 147 13.24 11.29 6.98
CA PRO A 147 11.97 10.64 6.72
C PRO A 147 11.67 10.61 5.21
N ARG A 148 10.74 9.73 4.85
CA ARG A 148 10.26 9.50 3.49
C ARG A 148 8.74 9.31 3.50
N LYS A 149 8.03 10.06 4.32
CA LYS A 149 6.58 10.19 4.13
C LYS A 149 6.35 10.99 2.86
N LEU A 150 5.15 10.89 2.29
CA LEU A 150 4.79 11.62 1.07
C LEU A 150 5.11 13.11 1.21
N VAL A 151 4.66 13.74 2.30
CA VAL A 151 4.94 15.16 2.61
C VAL A 151 6.43 15.50 2.60
N ASP A 152 7.29 14.63 3.16
CA ASP A 152 8.73 14.88 3.23
C ASP A 152 9.39 14.82 1.84
N LEU A 153 8.92 13.89 0.98
CA LEU A 153 9.40 13.80 -0.39
C LEU A 153 8.83 14.91 -1.26
N CYS A 154 7.59 15.32 -1.06
CA CYS A 154 7.03 16.49 -1.73
C CYS A 154 7.84 17.75 -1.41
N GLU A 155 8.19 17.98 -0.14
CA GLU A 155 9.07 19.08 0.25
C GLU A 155 10.44 18.96 -0.43
N LEU A 156 11.10 17.79 -0.32
CA LEU A 156 12.41 17.55 -0.94
C LEU A 156 12.40 17.76 -2.45
N TYR A 157 11.31 17.38 -3.13
CA TYR A 157 11.20 17.47 -4.58
C TYR A 157 10.57 18.77 -5.07
N GLU A 158 10.25 19.69 -4.16
CA GLU A 158 9.62 20.99 -4.44
C GLU A 158 8.26 20.84 -5.16
N VAL A 159 7.49 19.85 -4.72
CA VAL A 159 6.08 19.65 -5.09
C VAL A 159 5.24 20.51 -4.16
N PRO A 160 4.48 21.49 -4.68
CA PRO A 160 3.55 22.24 -3.85
C PRO A 160 2.49 21.29 -3.28
N THR A 161 2.40 21.21 -1.96
CA THR A 161 1.36 20.45 -1.28
C THR A 161 0.52 21.38 -0.44
N GLY A 162 -0.80 21.21 -0.50
CA GLY A 162 -1.70 21.70 0.53
C GLY A 162 -1.68 20.77 1.74
N ASP A 163 -2.77 20.79 2.51
CA ASP A 163 -3.01 19.82 3.58
C ASP A 163 -3.28 18.44 2.97
N LEU A 164 -2.34 17.49 3.16
CA LEU A 164 -2.40 16.11 2.67
C LEU A 164 -3.14 15.22 3.67
N HIS A 165 -4.45 14.98 3.47
CA HIS A 165 -5.28 14.19 4.41
C HIS A 165 -6.47 13.48 3.75
N THR A 166 -6.59 13.55 2.42
CA THR A 166 -7.67 12.91 1.66
C THR A 166 -7.07 12.16 0.50
N ALA A 167 -7.55 10.93 0.25
CA ALA A 167 -6.98 10.05 -0.76
C ALA A 167 -6.73 10.73 -2.12
N GLU A 168 -7.66 11.53 -2.65
CA GLU A 168 -7.48 12.19 -3.96
C GLU A 168 -6.37 13.24 -3.98
N VAL A 169 -6.18 13.96 -2.88
CA VAL A 169 -5.11 14.96 -2.73
C VAL A 169 -3.76 14.26 -2.68
N ASP A 170 -3.68 13.15 -1.94
CA ASP A 170 -2.48 12.34 -1.80
C ASP A 170 -2.10 11.67 -3.13
N VAL A 171 -3.09 11.20 -3.90
CA VAL A 171 -2.85 10.71 -5.27
C VAL A 171 -2.31 11.80 -6.18
N VAL A 172 -2.90 13.00 -6.17
CA VAL A 172 -2.44 14.12 -7.00
C VAL A 172 -0.99 14.49 -6.64
N ALA A 173 -0.69 14.61 -5.35
CA ALA A 173 0.67 14.87 -4.86
C ALA A 173 1.66 13.76 -5.26
N THR A 174 1.22 12.50 -5.23
CA THR A 174 2.02 11.35 -5.65
C THR A 174 2.36 11.40 -7.14
N LEU A 175 1.40 11.77 -8.00
CA LEU A 175 1.62 11.94 -9.44
C LEU A 175 2.57 13.12 -9.73
N ASP A 176 2.40 14.24 -9.02
CA ASP A 176 3.27 15.41 -9.16
C ASP A 176 4.70 15.12 -8.68
N LEU A 177 4.84 14.37 -7.59
CA LEU A 177 6.11 13.87 -7.10
C LEU A 177 6.80 12.99 -8.14
N LEU A 178 6.09 12.03 -8.74
CA LEU A 178 6.65 11.18 -9.78
C LEU A 178 7.18 12.01 -10.96
N ALA A 179 6.44 13.04 -11.39
CA ALA A 179 6.87 13.94 -12.46
C ALA A 179 8.14 14.71 -12.08
N ARG A 180 8.22 15.27 -10.86
CA ARG A 180 9.42 15.95 -10.36
C ARG A 180 10.62 15.01 -10.23
N MET A 181 10.38 13.77 -9.80
CA MET A 181 11.42 12.74 -9.74
C MET A 181 11.96 12.41 -11.13
N ALA A 182 11.08 12.20 -12.11
CA ALA A 182 11.46 11.90 -13.49
C ALA A 182 12.26 13.04 -14.14
N ALA A 183 11.93 14.31 -13.83
CA ALA A 183 12.68 15.47 -14.29
C ALA A 183 14.06 15.59 -13.63
N ARG A 184 14.16 15.32 -12.33
CA ARG A 184 15.41 15.43 -11.55
C ARG A 184 16.37 14.26 -11.79
N HIS A 185 15.85 13.08 -12.16
CA HIS A 185 16.61 11.84 -12.29
C HIS A 185 16.47 11.25 -13.71
N PRO A 186 17.32 11.66 -14.68
CA PRO A 186 17.22 11.21 -16.08
C PRO A 186 17.29 9.69 -16.28
N GLN A 187 17.91 8.95 -15.34
CA GLN A 187 17.91 7.49 -15.35
C GLN A 187 16.51 6.88 -15.22
N LEU A 188 15.56 7.59 -14.61
CA LEU A 188 14.16 7.16 -14.55
C LEU A 188 13.50 7.25 -15.93
N THR A 189 13.72 8.36 -16.65
CA THR A 189 13.15 8.56 -17.99
C THR A 189 13.85 7.75 -19.08
N ALA A 190 15.08 7.30 -18.84
CA ALA A 190 15.80 6.39 -19.72
C ALA A 190 15.25 4.94 -19.72
N ALA A 191 14.46 4.56 -18.71
CA ALA A 191 13.81 3.26 -18.61
C ALA A 191 12.32 3.35 -18.95
N THR A 192 11.74 2.27 -19.47
CA THR A 192 10.28 2.16 -19.66
C THR A 192 9.57 1.89 -18.32
N PRO A 193 8.27 2.18 -18.18
CA PRO A 193 7.51 1.83 -16.97
C PRO A 193 7.60 0.34 -16.60
N ALA A 194 7.65 -0.55 -17.58
CA ALA A 194 7.85 -1.99 -17.33
C ALA A 194 9.23 -2.30 -16.75
N GLN A 195 10.28 -1.65 -17.26
CA GLN A 195 11.64 -1.78 -16.72
C GLN A 195 11.75 -1.20 -15.30
N LEU A 196 11.12 -0.03 -15.06
CA LEU A 196 11.05 0.59 -13.73
C LEU A 196 10.31 -0.30 -12.74
N HIS A 197 9.18 -0.89 -13.14
CA HIS A 197 8.47 -1.87 -12.33
C HIS A 197 9.38 -3.04 -11.92
N ALA A 198 10.05 -3.68 -12.89
CA ALA A 198 10.96 -4.79 -12.60
C ALA A 198 12.16 -4.38 -11.70
N THR A 199 12.65 -3.15 -11.83
CA THR A 199 13.68 -2.59 -10.96
C THR A 199 13.17 -2.38 -9.53
N GLN A 200 11.95 -1.86 -9.36
CA GLN A 200 11.32 -1.67 -8.05
C GLN A 200 11.10 -3.00 -7.33
N VAL A 201 10.68 -4.06 -8.03
CA VAL A 201 10.57 -5.42 -7.46
C VAL A 201 11.88 -5.84 -6.80
N ARG A 202 13.01 -5.70 -7.52
CA ARG A 202 14.34 -6.04 -6.98
C ARG A 202 14.77 -5.12 -5.84
N ALA A 203 14.61 -3.82 -6.01
CA ALA A 203 15.01 -2.82 -5.03
C ALA A 203 14.25 -2.97 -3.69
N GLN A 204 12.95 -3.27 -3.77
CA GLN A 204 12.13 -3.50 -2.59
C GLN A 204 12.52 -4.80 -1.87
N GLU A 205 12.80 -5.87 -2.62
CA GLU A 205 13.28 -7.14 -2.05
C GLU A 205 14.63 -6.97 -1.33
N ASP A 206 15.58 -6.27 -1.95
CA ASP A 206 16.89 -5.99 -1.34
C ASP A 206 16.75 -5.12 -0.08
N TRP A 207 15.90 -4.10 -0.14
CA TRP A 207 15.58 -3.26 1.01
C TRP A 207 14.94 -4.07 2.14
N ALA A 208 13.92 -4.87 1.85
CA ALA A 208 13.22 -5.68 2.86
C ALA A 208 14.20 -6.65 3.55
N ARG A 209 15.06 -7.32 2.78
CA ARG A 209 16.13 -8.18 3.33
C ARG A 209 17.08 -7.41 4.23
N SER A 210 17.58 -6.26 3.79
CA SER A 210 18.51 -5.43 4.55
C SER A 210 17.88 -4.91 5.84
N TYR A 211 16.65 -4.40 5.74
CA TYR A 211 15.88 -3.87 6.86
C TYR A 211 15.59 -4.97 7.88
N ASN A 212 15.12 -6.15 7.45
CA ASN A 212 14.86 -7.27 8.35
C ASN A 212 16.13 -7.77 9.06
N ARG A 213 17.28 -7.83 8.38
CA ARG A 213 18.58 -8.12 9.03
C ARG A 213 18.96 -7.06 10.07
N TRP A 214 18.69 -5.78 9.79
CA TRP A 214 18.92 -4.71 10.76
C TRP A 214 17.99 -4.81 11.96
N ARG A 215 16.69 -5.07 11.77
CA ARG A 215 15.70 -5.28 12.84
C ARG A 215 16.10 -6.42 13.76
N ALA A 216 16.52 -7.55 13.19
CA ALA A 216 16.97 -8.73 13.93
C ALA A 216 18.19 -8.39 14.81
N ARG A 217 19.18 -7.67 14.27
CA ARG A 217 20.34 -7.19 15.05
C ARG A 217 19.96 -6.22 16.18
N ARG A 218 18.84 -5.51 16.03
CA ARG A 218 18.31 -4.58 17.04
C ARG A 218 17.34 -5.24 18.02
N GLY A 219 17.03 -6.52 17.86
CA GLY A 219 16.07 -7.23 18.70
C GLY A 219 14.64 -6.70 18.60
N LEU A 220 14.28 -6.07 17.47
CA LEU A 220 12.93 -5.51 17.28
C LEU A 220 11.89 -6.63 17.06
N PRO A 221 10.66 -6.48 17.56
CA PRO A 221 9.62 -7.50 17.47
C PRO A 221 9.16 -7.71 16.02
N TRP A 222 8.79 -8.94 15.64
CA TRP A 222 8.17 -9.25 14.35
C TRP A 222 6.69 -8.83 14.32
N PRO A 223 6.08 -8.56 13.14
CA PRO A 223 6.62 -8.77 11.79
C PRO A 223 7.65 -7.71 11.35
N GLY A 224 8.44 -8.06 10.33
CA GLY A 224 9.39 -7.17 9.65
C GLY A 224 8.74 -6.57 8.41
N ALA A 225 9.54 -6.03 7.49
CA ALA A 225 9.04 -5.70 6.16
C ALA A 225 8.68 -6.99 5.40
N ASP A 226 7.54 -6.99 4.73
CA ASP A 226 7.11 -8.11 3.91
C ASP A 226 7.95 -8.27 2.63
N HIS A 227 7.92 -9.50 2.11
CA HIS A 227 8.50 -9.86 0.82
C HIS A 227 7.38 -9.99 -0.23
N GLY A 228 7.70 -9.73 -1.49
CA GLY A 228 6.72 -9.76 -2.59
C GLY A 228 6.06 -8.40 -2.77
N TRP A 229 6.69 -7.53 -3.55
CA TRP A 229 6.11 -6.28 -4.03
C TRP A 229 5.83 -6.44 -5.54
N PRO A 230 4.72 -5.88 -6.08
CA PRO A 230 3.78 -4.98 -5.41
C PRO A 230 2.71 -5.69 -4.56
N LEU A 231 2.53 -7.00 -4.72
CA LEU A 231 1.62 -7.79 -3.90
C LEU A 231 2.36 -8.88 -3.13
N PRO A 232 2.05 -9.06 -1.82
CA PRO A 232 2.71 -10.07 -1.00
C PRO A 232 2.47 -11.45 -1.59
N ALA A 233 3.46 -12.33 -1.47
CA ALA A 233 3.32 -13.70 -1.93
C ALA A 233 2.11 -14.36 -1.23
N ARG A 234 1.17 -14.92 -2.00
CA ARG A 234 0.01 -15.63 -1.44
C ARG A 234 0.49 -16.65 -0.40
N PRO A 235 -0.08 -16.67 0.82
CA PRO A 235 0.29 -17.70 1.79
C PRO A 235 -0.04 -19.08 1.19
N GLY A 236 0.97 -19.94 1.12
CA GLY A 236 0.81 -21.32 0.69
C GLY A 236 -0.23 -22.07 1.53
N PRO A 237 -0.73 -23.22 1.05
CA PRO A 237 -1.79 -23.99 1.74
C PRO A 237 -1.44 -24.34 3.20
N ALA A 238 -0.15 -24.49 3.54
CA ALA A 238 0.32 -24.80 4.90
C ALA A 238 0.12 -23.65 5.91
N THR A 239 0.16 -22.39 5.47
CA THR A 239 0.01 -21.21 6.35
C THR A 239 -1.44 -20.92 6.72
N ARG A 240 -2.42 -21.47 5.97
CA ARG A 240 -3.86 -21.37 6.32
C ARG A 240 -4.24 -22.19 7.54
N LEU A 241 -3.62 -23.36 7.74
CA LEU A 241 -3.87 -24.21 8.92
C LEU A 241 -3.25 -23.62 10.19
N ALA A 242 -2.03 -23.10 10.12
CA ALA A 242 -1.33 -22.54 11.28
C ALA A 242 -2.09 -21.33 11.89
N ARG A 243 -2.71 -20.49 11.04
CA ARG A 243 -3.55 -19.38 11.50
C ARG A 243 -4.87 -19.85 12.14
N ARG A 244 -5.50 -20.92 11.64
CA ARG A 244 -6.71 -21.51 12.26
C ARG A 244 -6.44 -22.11 13.64
N VAL A 245 -5.30 -22.78 13.82
CA VAL A 245 -4.94 -23.39 15.12
C VAL A 245 -4.54 -22.30 16.13
N SER A 246 -3.80 -21.28 15.71
CA SER A 246 -3.44 -20.15 16.58
C SER A 246 -4.66 -19.33 17.03
N TRP A 247 -5.69 -19.20 16.18
CA TRP A 247 -6.94 -18.52 16.53
C TRP A 247 -7.80 -19.32 17.52
N HIS A 248 -7.83 -20.66 17.42
CA HIS A 248 -8.62 -21.51 18.31
C HIS A 248 -8.01 -21.64 19.72
N VAL A 249 -6.69 -21.68 19.82
CA VAL A 249 -5.98 -21.83 21.11
C VAL A 249 -6.09 -20.57 21.98
N ASN A 250 -6.16 -19.37 21.39
CA ASN A 250 -6.23 -18.12 22.14
C ASN A 250 -7.64 -17.72 22.63
N ARG A 251 -8.71 -18.38 22.16
CA ARG A 251 -10.10 -18.01 22.52
C ARG A 251 -10.81 -19.00 23.45
N VAL A 252 -10.26 -20.21 23.65
CA VAL A 252 -10.96 -21.29 24.41
C VAL A 252 -10.28 -21.65 25.74
N LEU A 253 -8.99 -21.37 25.94
CA LEU A 253 -8.28 -21.69 27.19
C LEU A 253 -7.71 -20.42 27.83
N GLY A 254 -8.56 -19.69 28.57
CA GLY A 254 -8.18 -18.49 29.31
C GLY A 254 -7.14 -18.77 30.40
N LEU A 255 -5.85 -18.65 30.07
CA LEU A 255 -4.74 -18.77 31.02
C LEU A 255 -3.97 -17.44 31.14
N PRO A 256 -3.96 -16.79 32.31
CA PRO A 256 -3.25 -15.53 32.52
C PRO A 256 -1.73 -15.71 32.52
N ARG A 257 -1.03 -14.82 31.79
CA ARG A 257 0.42 -14.73 31.72
C ARG A 257 1.01 -14.30 33.07
N ARG A 258 1.37 -15.26 33.93
CA ARG A 258 2.41 -15.09 34.95
C ARG A 258 3.33 -16.31 34.93
N LEU A 259 4.63 -16.07 35.11
CA LEU A 259 5.77 -16.99 35.21
C LEU A 259 6.52 -17.30 33.91
N ALA A 260 7.40 -16.36 33.53
CA ALA A 260 8.69 -16.67 32.90
C ALA A 260 9.77 -15.69 33.38
N ARG A 261 9.92 -15.58 34.71
CA ARG A 261 11.12 -15.07 35.37
C ARG A 261 11.53 -16.11 36.41
N ARG A 262 12.48 -16.97 36.06
CA ARG A 262 13.43 -17.74 36.90
C ARG A 262 13.87 -19.00 36.16
N ARG A 263 14.94 -18.88 35.36
CA ARG A 263 15.90 -19.95 35.04
C ARG A 263 17.14 -19.33 34.39
N ARG A 264 17.84 -18.54 35.19
CA ARG A 264 19.28 -18.24 35.08
C ARG A 264 19.78 -18.00 36.50
N GLN A 265 19.84 -19.08 37.27
CA GLN A 265 20.63 -19.25 38.48
C GLN A 265 20.38 -20.68 38.97
N ARG A 266 21.47 -21.47 38.99
CA ARG A 266 21.68 -22.85 39.45
C ARG A 266 22.09 -23.80 38.31
N GLU A 267 23.12 -24.57 38.66
CA GLU A 267 23.98 -25.45 37.86
C GLU A 267 25.13 -24.64 37.22
N GLU A 268 26.35 -24.55 37.79
CA GLU A 268 27.11 -25.57 38.53
C GLU A 268 27.13 -26.94 37.84
#